data_AF-A0A2Z3H5G6-F1
#
_entry.id   AF-A0A2Z3H5G6-F1
#
_cell.length_a   1.000
_cell.length_b   1.000
_cell.length_c   1.000
_cell.angle_alpha   90.00
_cell.angle_beta   90.00
_cell.angle_gamma   90.00
#
_symmetry.space_group_name_H-M   'P 1'
#
loop_
_entity.id
_entity.type
_entity.pdbx_description
1 polymer ?
#
loop_
_entity_poly.entity_id
_entity_poly.type
_entity_poly.pdbx_seq_one_letter_code
_entity_poly.pdbx_strand_id
1 'polypeptide(L)'
;MSGTVFVRAAALVLGVCASCAARAGDPLPRFTEEREAAALHFVRKHCPDLTPLLEELKRTARPSYELQIRETFHVSELLAEIQDDDPKRYELELKLWTAENKALVLVARHTTAKEDERKAVEEQLQALAKELVALEVRSLEHRAEILQSELTHAKNDLTKFRDNLDSNAKQRYEALLERTKKKKP
;
A
#
# COMPACT_ATOMS: atom_id res chain seq x y z
N MET A 1 -34.89 14.68 6.77
CA MET A 1 -33.76 15.53 6.33
C MET A 1 -32.47 14.97 6.94
N SER A 2 -31.88 13.91 6.36
CA SER A 2 -30.69 13.24 6.95
C SER A 2 -29.68 12.70 5.92
N GLY A 3 -29.86 12.97 4.62
CA GLY A 3 -28.98 12.44 3.57
C GLY A 3 -27.63 13.16 3.44
N THR A 4 -27.49 14.37 3.99
CA THR A 4 -26.29 15.21 3.83
C THR A 4 -25.19 14.93 4.85
N VAL A 5 -25.50 14.28 5.98
CA VAL A 5 -24.50 13.95 7.02
C VAL A 5 -23.68 12.72 6.62
N PHE A 6 -24.32 11.74 5.97
CA PHE A 6 -23.68 10.53 5.41
C PHE A 6 -22.55 10.87 4.42
N VAL A 7 -22.81 11.82 3.50
CA VAL A 7 -21.91 12.18 2.40
C VAL A 7 -20.64 12.87 2.90
N ARG A 8 -20.72 13.68 3.96
CA ARG A 8 -19.55 14.37 4.49
C ARG A 8 -18.66 13.49 5.37
N ALA A 9 -19.23 12.56 6.14
CA ALA A 9 -18.45 11.67 6.99
C ALA A 9 -17.77 10.54 6.18
N ALA A 10 -18.48 9.94 5.21
CA ALA A 10 -17.87 8.94 4.33
C ALA A 10 -16.76 9.53 3.46
N ALA A 11 -16.95 10.75 2.92
CA ALA A 11 -15.94 11.42 2.12
C ALA A 11 -14.72 11.93 2.93
N LEU A 12 -14.87 12.21 4.23
CA LEU A 12 -13.75 12.66 5.08
C LEU A 12 -12.86 11.52 5.59
N VAL A 13 -13.42 10.32 5.76
CA VAL A 13 -12.70 9.21 6.43
C VAL A 13 -12.05 8.25 5.41
N LEU A 14 -12.55 8.20 4.16
CA LEU A 14 -11.96 7.37 3.09
C LEU A 14 -10.59 7.86 2.59
N GLY A 15 -10.09 9.01 3.07
CA GLY A 15 -8.78 9.55 2.69
C GLY A 15 -7.58 8.99 3.46
N VAL A 16 -7.75 7.95 4.29
CA VAL A 16 -6.70 7.46 5.22
C VAL A 16 -6.17 6.05 4.86
N CYS A 17 -6.54 5.48 3.71
CA CYS A 17 -5.90 4.25 3.20
C CYS A 17 -4.53 4.55 2.56
N ALA A 18 -3.65 5.24 3.28
CA ALA A 18 -2.34 5.69 2.82
C ALA A 18 -1.20 4.88 3.44
N SER A 19 -1.33 3.55 3.51
CA SER A 19 -0.23 2.71 4.03
C SER A 19 0.31 1.67 3.05
N CYS A 20 -0.42 1.29 2.01
CA CYS A 20 0.25 0.66 0.85
C CYS A 20 0.80 1.80 0.00
N ALA A 21 2.10 2.02 0.07
CA ALA A 21 2.83 3.07 -0.63
C ALA A 21 2.55 3.08 -2.15
N ALA A 22 1.43 3.67 -2.56
CA ALA A 22 1.35 4.38 -3.81
C ALA A 22 2.49 5.40 -3.76
N ARG A 23 3.46 5.28 -4.68
CA ARG A 23 4.41 6.38 -4.91
C ARG A 23 3.57 7.63 -5.02
N ALA A 24 3.75 8.57 -4.09
CA ALA A 24 3.09 9.87 -4.13
C ALA A 24 3.47 10.54 -5.47
N GLY A 25 2.64 10.33 -6.51
CA GLY A 25 2.95 10.74 -7.88
C GLY A 25 2.38 9.86 -9.00
N ASP A 26 2.12 8.56 -8.79
CA ASP A 26 1.57 7.73 -9.87
C ASP A 26 0.05 7.91 -10.00
N PRO A 27 -0.48 8.23 -11.19
CA PRO A 27 -1.91 8.42 -11.37
C PRO A 27 -2.65 7.11 -11.18
N LEU A 28 -3.71 7.14 -10.37
CA LEU A 28 -4.56 5.97 -10.15
C LEU A 28 -5.05 5.38 -11.48
N PRO A 29 -5.06 4.05 -11.63
CA PRO A 29 -5.54 3.38 -12.84
C PRO A 29 -6.97 3.83 -13.18
N ARG A 30 -7.27 4.01 -14.46
CA ARG A 30 -8.62 4.35 -14.94
C ARG A 30 -9.67 3.36 -14.41
N PHE A 31 -10.87 3.86 -14.08
CA PHE A 31 -12.01 3.02 -13.76
C PHE A 31 -12.49 2.24 -15.01
N THR A 32 -12.62 0.92 -14.89
CA THR A 32 -13.23 0.02 -15.88
C THR A 32 -14.02 -1.08 -15.16
N GLU A 33 -14.94 -1.73 -15.86
CA GLU A 33 -15.75 -2.82 -15.28
C GLU A 33 -14.89 -4.01 -14.85
N GLU A 34 -13.82 -4.33 -15.57
CA GLU A 34 -12.91 -5.42 -15.17
C GLU A 34 -12.19 -5.09 -13.86
N ARG A 35 -11.74 -3.83 -13.70
CA ARG A 35 -11.07 -3.36 -12.47
C ARG A 35 -12.02 -3.26 -11.29
N GLU A 36 -13.26 -2.86 -11.54
CA GLU A 36 -14.34 -2.90 -10.54
C GLU A 36 -14.55 -4.34 -10.05
N ALA A 37 -14.68 -5.30 -10.97
CA ALA A 37 -14.87 -6.71 -10.61
C ALA A 37 -13.68 -7.26 -9.80
N ALA A 38 -12.45 -6.93 -10.19
CA ALA A 38 -11.23 -7.33 -9.49
C ALA A 38 -11.13 -6.73 -8.08
N ALA A 39 -11.35 -5.41 -7.95
CA ALA A 39 -11.37 -4.74 -6.65
C ALA A 39 -12.43 -5.32 -5.72
N LEU A 40 -13.66 -5.51 -6.22
CA LEU A 40 -14.73 -6.10 -5.42
C LEU A 40 -14.45 -7.55 -5.04
N HIS A 41 -13.78 -8.33 -5.90
CA HIS A 41 -13.33 -9.68 -5.54
C HIS A 41 -12.30 -9.63 -4.40
N PHE A 42 -11.32 -8.73 -4.49
CA PHE A 42 -10.33 -8.53 -3.45
C PHE A 42 -10.97 -8.15 -2.10
N VAL A 43 -11.92 -7.20 -2.10
CA VAL A 43 -12.70 -6.82 -0.91
C VAL A 43 -13.45 -8.00 -0.32
N ARG A 44 -14.20 -8.75 -1.13
CA ARG A 44 -14.96 -9.91 -0.64
C ARG A 44 -14.06 -10.98 -0.02
N LYS A 45 -12.84 -11.13 -0.52
CA LYS A 45 -11.87 -12.11 -0.02
C LYS A 45 -11.24 -11.68 1.31
N HIS A 46 -10.92 -10.40 1.48
CA HIS A 46 -10.08 -9.92 2.59
C HIS A 46 -10.81 -9.05 3.62
N CYS A 47 -11.82 -8.28 3.22
CA CYS A 47 -12.63 -7.45 4.11
C CYS A 47 -14.11 -7.42 3.64
N PRO A 48 -14.85 -8.54 3.78
CA PRO A 48 -16.21 -8.65 3.26
C PRO A 48 -17.17 -7.61 3.86
N ASP A 49 -16.94 -7.19 5.11
CA ASP A 49 -17.75 -6.19 5.83
C ASP A 49 -17.73 -4.80 5.17
N LEU A 50 -16.77 -4.52 4.29
CA LEU A 50 -16.70 -3.29 3.51
C LEU A 50 -17.70 -3.29 2.33
N THR A 51 -18.13 -4.45 1.86
CA THR A 51 -19.00 -4.59 0.68
C THR A 51 -20.30 -3.77 0.79
N PRO A 52 -21.07 -3.83 1.91
CA PRO A 52 -22.28 -3.04 2.05
C PRO A 52 -22.02 -1.53 1.99
N LEU A 53 -20.87 -1.07 2.49
CA LEU A 53 -20.49 0.35 2.44
C LEU A 53 -20.17 0.80 1.02
N LEU A 54 -19.52 -0.05 0.22
CA LEU A 54 -19.26 0.22 -1.19
C LEU A 54 -20.55 0.28 -2.01
N GLU A 55 -21.52 -0.61 -1.76
CA GLU A 55 -22.82 -0.56 -2.42
C GLU A 55 -23.60 0.71 -2.07
N GLU A 56 -23.56 1.14 -0.80
CA GLU A 56 -24.15 2.42 -0.39
C GLU A 56 -23.47 3.59 -1.10
N LEU A 57 -22.13 3.58 -1.17
CA LEU A 57 -21.34 4.61 -1.83
C LEU A 57 -21.64 4.67 -3.33
N LYS A 58 -21.81 3.51 -3.98
CA LYS A 58 -22.21 3.40 -5.40
C LYS A 58 -23.54 4.09 -5.67
N ARG A 59 -24.50 3.97 -4.75
CA ARG A 59 -25.83 4.57 -4.84
C ARG A 59 -25.85 6.06 -4.51
N THR A 60 -25.07 6.48 -3.52
CA THR A 60 -25.18 7.83 -2.92
C THR A 60 -24.11 8.81 -3.41
N ALA A 61 -22.92 8.33 -3.75
CA ALA A 61 -21.77 9.14 -4.12
C ALA A 61 -20.90 8.40 -5.14
N ARG A 62 -21.41 8.27 -6.37
CA ARG A 62 -20.74 7.56 -7.48
C ARG A 62 -19.27 7.96 -7.69
N PRO A 63 -18.88 9.25 -7.67
CA PRO A 63 -17.47 9.62 -7.82
C PRO A 63 -16.57 9.06 -6.71
N SER A 64 -17.05 9.05 -5.46
CA SER A 64 -16.32 8.49 -4.32
C SER A 64 -16.22 6.96 -4.43
N TYR A 65 -17.26 6.29 -4.93
CA TYR A 65 -17.21 4.87 -5.23
C TYR A 65 -16.15 4.52 -6.26
N GLU A 66 -16.13 5.24 -7.38
CA GLU A 66 -15.15 5.00 -8.44
C GLU A 66 -13.71 5.25 -7.95
N LEU A 67 -13.51 6.27 -7.10
CA LEU A 67 -12.22 6.51 -6.47
C LEU A 67 -11.80 5.31 -5.59
N GLN A 68 -12.67 4.88 -4.67
CA GLN A 68 -12.39 3.77 -3.76
C GLN A 68 -12.09 2.46 -4.50
N ILE A 69 -12.80 2.20 -5.60
CA ILE A 69 -12.55 1.03 -6.46
C ILE A 69 -11.16 1.12 -7.11
N ARG A 70 -10.79 2.29 -7.65
CA ARG A 70 -9.47 2.48 -8.28
C ARG A 70 -8.33 2.34 -7.28
N GLU A 71 -8.48 2.88 -6.08
CA GLU A 71 -7.51 2.72 -4.99
C GLU A 71 -7.38 1.27 -4.56
N THR A 72 -8.50 0.59 -4.35
CA THR A 72 -8.51 -0.83 -3.95
C THR A 72 -7.87 -1.72 -5.03
N PHE A 73 -8.19 -1.48 -6.29
CA PHE A 73 -7.55 -2.16 -7.41
C PHE A 73 -6.04 -1.90 -7.44
N HIS A 74 -5.63 -0.64 -7.27
CA HIS A 74 -4.20 -0.30 -7.25
C HIS A 74 -3.46 -1.02 -6.12
N VAL A 75 -4.02 -1.04 -4.91
CA VAL A 75 -3.45 -1.78 -3.78
C VAL A 75 -3.37 -3.28 -4.08
N SER A 76 -4.41 -3.88 -4.70
CA SER A 76 -4.36 -5.31 -5.02
C SER A 76 -3.27 -5.66 -6.02
N GLU A 77 -3.01 -4.79 -7.00
CA GLU A 77 -1.90 -4.97 -7.95
C GLU A 77 -0.54 -4.83 -7.26
N LEU A 78 -0.36 -3.79 -6.43
CA LEU A 78 0.87 -3.59 -5.67
C LEU A 78 1.17 -4.78 -4.75
N LEU A 79 0.14 -5.35 -4.11
CA LEU A 79 0.27 -6.54 -3.28
C LEU A 79 0.65 -7.77 -4.12
N ALA A 80 0.07 -7.93 -5.31
CA ALA A 80 0.43 -9.03 -6.21
C ALA A 80 1.89 -8.95 -6.68
N GLU A 81 2.40 -7.75 -6.96
CA GLU A 81 3.79 -7.53 -7.36
C GLU A 81 4.80 -7.95 -6.28
N ILE A 82 4.52 -7.65 -5.01
CA ILE A 82 5.45 -7.96 -3.91
C ILE A 82 5.30 -9.38 -3.36
N GLN A 83 4.27 -10.12 -3.76
CA GLN A 83 3.94 -11.43 -3.17
C GLN A 83 5.08 -12.44 -3.34
N ASP A 84 5.69 -12.47 -4.53
CA ASP A 84 6.74 -13.44 -4.86
C ASP A 84 8.13 -12.97 -4.38
N ASP A 85 8.41 -11.67 -4.50
CA ASP A 85 9.71 -11.08 -4.19
C ASP A 85 9.94 -10.88 -2.68
N ASP A 86 8.88 -10.50 -1.93
CA ASP A 86 8.94 -10.28 -0.50
C ASP A 86 7.65 -10.75 0.20
N PRO A 87 7.50 -12.07 0.43
CA PRO A 87 6.30 -12.65 1.03
C PRO A 87 5.99 -12.10 2.44
N LYS A 88 7.03 -11.75 3.21
CA LYS A 88 6.87 -11.19 4.57
C LYS A 88 6.27 -9.78 4.50
N ARG A 89 6.74 -8.95 3.57
CA ARG A 89 6.13 -7.64 3.32
C ARG A 89 4.70 -7.78 2.81
N TYR A 90 4.44 -8.67 1.86
CA TYR A 90 3.08 -8.96 1.38
C TYR A 90 2.11 -9.25 2.51
N GLU A 91 2.47 -10.16 3.43
CA GLU A 91 1.60 -10.49 4.55
C GLU A 91 1.34 -9.31 5.49
N LEU A 92 2.36 -8.49 5.76
CA LEU A 92 2.23 -7.33 6.65
C LEU A 92 1.34 -6.26 6.03
N GLU A 93 1.55 -5.94 4.76
CA GLU A 93 0.77 -4.95 4.00
C GLU A 93 -0.70 -5.40 3.86
N LEU A 94 -0.96 -6.68 3.58
CA LEU A 94 -2.32 -7.20 3.50
C LEU A 94 -3.04 -7.13 4.86
N LYS A 95 -2.35 -7.45 5.96
CA LYS A 95 -2.90 -7.33 7.31
C LYS A 95 -3.21 -5.88 7.66
N LEU A 96 -2.29 -4.97 7.32
CA LEU A 96 -2.46 -3.53 7.54
C LEU A 96 -3.68 -3.00 6.78
N TRP A 97 -3.74 -3.24 5.47
CA TRP A 97 -4.89 -2.87 4.64
C TRP A 97 -6.21 -3.43 5.19
N THR A 98 -6.22 -4.69 5.63
CA THR A 98 -7.42 -5.31 6.20
C THR A 98 -7.84 -4.64 7.51
N ALA A 99 -6.89 -4.36 8.41
CA ALA A 99 -7.15 -3.71 9.68
C ALA A 99 -7.64 -2.27 9.50
N GLU A 100 -7.05 -1.51 8.57
CA GLU A 100 -7.50 -0.16 8.23
C GLU A 100 -8.94 -0.15 7.73
N ASN A 101 -9.27 -1.05 6.79
CA ASN A 101 -10.63 -1.13 6.25
C ASN A 101 -11.66 -1.60 7.31
N LYS A 102 -11.26 -2.49 8.23
CA LYS A 102 -12.10 -2.82 9.39
C LYS A 102 -12.33 -1.61 10.29
N ALA A 103 -11.32 -0.75 10.48
CA ALA A 103 -11.47 0.48 11.27
C ALA A 103 -12.47 1.42 10.60
N LEU A 104 -12.43 1.57 9.28
CA LEU A 104 -13.40 2.35 8.51
C LEU A 104 -14.82 1.82 8.69
N VAL A 105 -15.00 0.49 8.66
CA VAL A 105 -16.30 -0.14 8.94
C VAL A 105 -16.79 0.19 10.34
N LEU A 106 -15.91 0.11 11.35
CA LEU A 106 -16.26 0.45 12.73
C LEU A 106 -16.58 1.94 12.90
N VAL A 107 -15.86 2.84 12.23
CA VAL A 107 -16.17 4.27 12.21
C VAL A 107 -17.55 4.51 11.61
N ALA A 108 -17.85 3.89 10.47
CA ALA A 108 -19.18 3.98 9.85
C ALA A 108 -20.28 3.50 10.82
N ARG A 109 -20.06 2.35 11.47
CA ARG A 109 -20.97 1.82 12.49
C ARG A 109 -21.14 2.78 13.67
N HIS A 110 -20.06 3.36 14.19
CA HIS A 110 -20.08 4.31 15.31
C HIS A 110 -21.00 5.50 15.03
N THR A 111 -20.97 6.06 13.82
CA THR A 111 -21.83 7.20 13.45
C THR A 111 -23.33 6.89 13.51
N THR A 112 -23.71 5.62 13.34
CA THR A 112 -25.11 5.15 13.34
C THR A 112 -25.51 4.41 14.61
N ALA A 113 -24.54 4.08 15.47
CA ALA A 113 -24.74 3.28 16.66
C ALA A 113 -25.58 4.03 17.71
N LYS A 114 -26.45 3.26 18.38
CA LYS A 114 -27.17 3.73 19.56
C LYS A 114 -26.21 3.90 20.74
N GLU A 115 -26.61 4.68 21.74
CA GLU A 115 -25.76 5.03 22.88
C GLU A 115 -25.21 3.80 23.63
N ASP A 116 -26.02 2.75 23.74
CA ASP A 116 -25.66 1.47 24.36
C ASP A 116 -24.67 0.63 23.53
N GLU A 117 -24.64 0.81 22.22
CA GLU A 117 -23.72 0.11 21.29
C GLU A 117 -22.41 0.88 21.06
N ARG A 118 -22.43 2.22 21.22
CA ARG A 118 -21.27 3.10 20.96
C ARG A 118 -20.04 2.69 21.74
N LYS A 119 -20.20 2.42 23.04
CA LYS A 119 -19.08 2.04 23.90
C LYS A 119 -18.39 0.75 23.41
N ALA A 120 -19.16 -0.24 22.96
CA ALA A 120 -18.60 -1.47 22.41
C ALA A 120 -17.85 -1.22 21.09
N VAL A 121 -18.35 -0.33 20.23
CA VAL A 121 -17.65 0.07 18.99
C VAL A 121 -16.36 0.83 19.30
N GLU A 122 -16.35 1.69 20.31
CA GLU A 122 -15.16 2.42 20.76
C GLU A 122 -14.09 1.47 21.31
N GLU A 123 -14.47 0.46 22.09
CA GLU A 123 -13.56 -0.57 22.57
C GLU A 123 -12.95 -1.37 21.41
N GLN A 124 -13.74 -1.69 20.38
CA GLN A 124 -13.24 -2.35 19.16
C GLN A 124 -12.28 -1.46 18.38
N LEU A 125 -12.60 -0.17 18.22
CA LEU A 125 -11.72 0.80 17.57
C LEU A 125 -10.40 0.96 18.34
N GLN A 126 -10.44 0.99 19.67
CA GLN A 126 -9.24 1.10 20.50
C GLN A 126 -8.35 -0.14 20.36
N ALA A 127 -8.94 -1.34 20.33
CA ALA A 127 -8.20 -2.57 20.11
C ALA A 127 -7.54 -2.58 18.71
N LEU A 128 -8.29 -2.18 17.69
CA LEU A 128 -7.81 -2.14 16.32
C LEU A 128 -6.74 -1.08 16.09
N ALA A 129 -6.83 0.08 16.76
CA ALA A 129 -5.77 1.08 16.74
C ALA A 129 -4.45 0.56 17.30
N LYS A 130 -4.48 -0.24 18.38
CA LYS A 130 -3.27 -0.90 18.92
C LYS A 130 -2.72 -1.93 17.93
N GLU A 131 -3.59 -2.69 17.27
CA GLU A 131 -3.19 -3.66 16.24
C GLU A 131 -2.52 -2.97 15.04
N LEU A 132 -3.08 -1.85 14.56
CA LEU A 132 -2.53 -1.05 13.47
C LEU A 132 -1.11 -0.58 13.80
N VAL A 133 -0.90 0.05 14.96
CA VAL A 133 0.44 0.48 15.38
C VAL A 133 1.40 -0.72 15.47
N ALA A 134 0.95 -1.87 15.98
CA ALA A 134 1.79 -3.06 16.05
C ALA A 134 2.12 -3.65 14.66
N LEU A 135 1.24 -3.51 13.67
CA LEU A 135 1.49 -3.88 12.27
C LEU A 135 2.47 -2.91 11.60
N GLU A 136 2.30 -1.61 11.82
CA GLU A 136 3.21 -0.57 11.32
C GLU A 136 4.63 -0.75 11.86
N VAL A 137 4.78 -1.02 13.16
CA VAL A 137 6.08 -1.32 13.77
C VAL A 137 6.73 -2.51 13.07
N ARG A 138 6.02 -3.62 12.87
CA ARG A 138 6.55 -4.80 12.19
C ARG A 138 6.90 -4.54 10.71
N SER A 139 6.11 -3.73 10.03
CA SER A 139 6.41 -3.30 8.65
C SER A 139 7.70 -2.48 8.58
N LEU A 140 7.86 -1.52 9.50
CA LEU A 140 9.06 -0.70 9.61
C LEU A 140 10.31 -1.52 9.99
N GLU A 141 10.18 -2.46 10.92
CA GLU A 141 11.25 -3.38 11.31
C GLU A 141 11.70 -4.22 10.11
N HIS A 142 10.77 -4.84 9.38
CA HIS A 142 11.09 -5.62 8.18
C HIS A 142 11.78 -4.76 7.12
N ARG A 143 11.28 -3.54 6.88
CA ARG A 143 11.94 -2.60 5.95
C ARG A 143 13.35 -2.23 6.40
N ALA A 144 13.57 -2.04 7.71
CA ALA A 144 14.88 -1.76 8.26
C ALA A 144 15.86 -2.93 8.04
N GLU A 145 15.39 -4.18 8.22
CA GLU A 145 16.17 -5.40 7.95
C GLU A 145 16.64 -5.46 6.48
N ILE A 146 15.73 -5.23 5.52
CA ILE A 146 16.05 -5.22 4.09
C ILE A 146 17.07 -4.14 3.75
N LEU A 147 16.83 -2.90 4.20
CA LEU A 147 17.75 -1.78 3.95
C LEU A 147 19.13 -2.00 4.57
N GLN A 148 19.20 -2.66 5.73
CA GLN A 148 20.48 -3.00 6.37
C GLN A 148 21.26 -4.04 5.56
N SER A 149 20.56 -5.02 4.97
CA SER A 149 21.16 -5.98 4.04
C SER A 149 21.72 -5.28 2.81
N GLU A 150 20.92 -4.43 2.15
CA GLU A 150 21.34 -3.64 0.98
C GLU A 150 22.55 -2.75 1.29
N LEU A 151 22.55 -2.07 2.44
CA LEU A 151 23.66 -1.26 2.90
C LEU A 151 24.94 -2.09 3.07
N THR A 152 24.81 -3.32 3.59
CA THR A 152 25.93 -4.24 3.76
C THR A 152 26.50 -4.67 2.42
N HIS A 153 25.64 -5.00 1.45
CA HIS A 153 26.06 -5.31 0.08
C HIS A 153 26.78 -4.14 -0.59
N ALA A 154 26.20 -2.93 -0.53
CA ALA A 154 26.81 -1.73 -1.09
C ALA A 154 28.17 -1.40 -0.46
N LYS A 155 28.32 -1.60 0.85
CA LYS A 155 29.61 -1.44 1.55
C LYS A 155 30.63 -2.47 1.08
N ASN A 156 30.23 -3.72 0.91
CA ASN A 156 31.12 -4.77 0.42
C ASN A 156 31.61 -4.48 -1.01
N ASP A 157 30.71 -4.02 -1.89
CA ASP A 157 31.08 -3.64 -3.25
C ASP A 157 32.02 -2.44 -3.25
N LEU A 158 31.75 -1.43 -2.43
CA LEU A 158 32.63 -0.28 -2.26
C LEU A 158 34.04 -0.70 -1.81
N THR A 159 34.16 -1.62 -0.84
CA THR A 159 35.44 -2.16 -0.40
C THR A 159 36.15 -2.88 -1.55
N LYS A 160 35.47 -3.76 -2.29
CA LYS A 160 36.04 -4.44 -3.46
C LYS A 160 36.53 -3.46 -4.53
N PHE A 161 35.77 -2.38 -4.80
CA PHE A 161 36.16 -1.35 -5.75
C PHE A 161 37.39 -0.57 -5.29
N ARG A 162 37.49 -0.28 -3.99
CA ARG A 162 38.65 0.39 -3.39
C ARG A 162 39.90 -0.48 -3.41
N ASP A 163 39.79 -1.74 -3.00
CA ASP A 163 40.93 -2.66 -2.92
C ASP A 163 41.49 -3.00 -4.30
N ASN A 164 40.64 -2.96 -5.34
CA ASN A 164 41.02 -3.23 -6.73
C ASN A 164 41.11 -1.97 -7.59
N LEU A 165 41.30 -0.78 -6.99
CA LEU A 165 41.19 0.50 -7.69
C LEU A 165 42.08 0.59 -8.94
N ASP A 166 43.36 0.24 -8.82
CA ASP A 166 44.31 0.31 -9.94
C ASP A 166 43.97 -0.67 -11.07
N SER A 167 43.59 -1.90 -10.71
CA SER A 167 43.14 -2.91 -11.66
C SER A 167 41.87 -2.47 -12.39
N ASN A 168 40.88 -1.97 -11.64
CA ASN A 168 39.62 -1.45 -12.18
C ASN A 168 39.87 -0.24 -13.10
N ALA A 169 40.77 0.67 -12.71
CA ALA A 169 41.16 1.83 -13.52
C ALA A 169 41.82 1.39 -14.83
N LYS A 170 42.74 0.42 -14.77
CA LYS A 170 43.39 -0.14 -15.97
C LYS A 170 42.39 -0.79 -16.92
N GLN A 171 41.51 -1.66 -16.42
CA GLN A 171 40.45 -2.29 -17.23
C GLN A 171 39.54 -1.25 -17.88
N ARG A 172 39.17 -0.20 -17.13
CA ARG A 172 38.34 0.89 -17.64
C ARG A 172 39.05 1.69 -18.72
N TYR A 173 40.35 1.97 -18.55
CA TYR A 173 41.18 2.62 -19.56
C TYR A 173 41.26 1.80 -20.85
N GLU A 174 41.55 0.50 -20.75
CA GLU A 174 41.62 -0.41 -21.91
C GLU A 174 40.28 -0.47 -22.66
N ALA A 175 39.16 -0.59 -21.95
CA ALA A 175 37.83 -0.60 -22.54
C ALA A 175 37.49 0.70 -23.29
N LEU A 176 37.97 1.86 -22.80
CA LEU A 176 37.81 3.14 -23.47
C LEU A 176 38.66 3.22 -24.75
N LEU A 177 39.90 2.70 -24.72
CA LEU A 177 40.75 2.62 -25.92
C LEU A 177 40.16 1.72 -27.00
N GLU A 178 39.58 0.57 -26.64
CA GLU A 178 38.96 -0.32 -27.63
C GLU A 178 37.77 0.34 -28.36
N ARG A 179 37.05 1.26 -27.69
CA ARG A 179 35.98 2.03 -28.32
C ARG A 179 36.48 3.04 -29.35
N THR A 180 37.68 3.59 -29.20
CA THR A 180 38.24 4.52 -30.20
C THR A 180 38.70 3.79 -31.45
N LYS A 181 39.20 2.56 -31.30
CA LYS A 181 39.60 1.70 -32.43
C LYS A 181 38.40 1.23 -33.27
N LYS A 182 37.28 0.88 -32.64
CA LYS A 182 36.04 0.43 -33.32
C LYS A 182 35.28 1.54 -34.07
N LYS A 183 35.63 2.81 -33.85
CA LYS A 183 34.96 3.98 -34.45
C LYS A 183 35.72 4.58 -35.64
N LYS A 184 36.84 3.97 -36.06
CA LYS A 184 37.50 4.33 -37.32
C LYS A 184 36.66 3.75 -38.49
N PRO A 185 36.24 4.58 -39.46
CA PRO A 185 35.54 4.12 -40.66
C PRO A 185 36.44 3.21 -41.53
#